data_AF-A0A836CYG6-F1
#
_entry.id   AF-A0A836CYG6-F1
#
_cell.length_a   1.000
_cell.length_b   1.000
_cell.length_c   1.000
_cell.angle_alpha   90.00
_cell.angle_beta   90.00
_cell.angle_gamma   90.00
#
_symmetry.space_group_name_H-M   'P 1'
#
loop_
_entity.id
_entity.type
_entity.pdbx_description
1 polymer ?
#
loop_
_entity_poly.entity_id
_entity_poly.type
_entity_poly.pdbx_seq_one_letter_code
_entity_poly.pdbx_strand_id
1 'polypeptide(L)'
;MNMRKPKKTRKYAPMKRMLSLRDQRLKEKDRLIPKKKEKKDPSALKEREVPQYPSGLFFQYNTQLGPPYHILVNTNFINFSIKAKLDLVQSVMDCLYAKCIPCITDCVMAETEKLGQKYRVALRIAKDPRFERLRVYIKEPMQMTA
;
A
#
# COMPACT_ATOMS: atom_id res chain seq x y z
N MET A 1 77.92 -1.99 -32.16
CA MET A 1 76.49 -2.25 -32.47
C MET A 1 75.64 -1.87 -31.26
N ASN A 2 74.86 -0.78 -31.32
CA ASN A 2 74.01 -0.36 -30.19
C ASN A 2 72.61 -0.98 -30.32
N MET A 3 72.26 -1.89 -29.40
CA MET A 3 70.91 -2.47 -29.30
C MET A 3 69.90 -1.43 -28.82
N ARG A 4 68.85 -1.17 -29.63
CA ARG A 4 67.73 -0.30 -29.24
C ARG A 4 66.82 -1.00 -28.22
N LYS A 5 66.60 -0.36 -27.07
CA LYS A 5 65.73 -0.87 -26.00
C LYS A 5 64.28 -1.05 -26.49
N PRO A 6 63.57 -2.12 -26.09
CA PRO A 6 62.21 -2.38 -26.53
C PRO A 6 61.24 -1.26 -26.08
N LYS A 7 60.39 -0.80 -27.00
CA LYS A 7 59.42 0.27 -26.75
C LYS A 7 58.22 -0.29 -25.97
N LYS A 8 57.75 0.44 -24.95
CA LYS A 8 56.57 0.06 -24.16
C LYS A 8 55.33 -0.01 -25.05
N THR A 9 54.65 -1.14 -25.01
CA THR A 9 53.39 -1.37 -25.73
C THR A 9 52.25 -0.57 -25.12
N ARG A 10 51.37 0.00 -25.96
CA ARG A 10 50.21 0.78 -25.51
C ARG A 10 49.12 -0.17 -25.00
N LYS A 11 48.46 0.20 -23.90
CA LYS A 11 47.32 -0.55 -23.37
C LYS A 11 46.09 -0.34 -24.26
N TYR A 12 45.34 -1.41 -24.48
CA TYR A 12 44.09 -1.39 -25.26
C TYR A 12 42.95 -0.73 -24.46
N ALA A 13 42.09 0.04 -25.14
CA ALA A 13 40.94 0.77 -24.57
C ALA A 13 41.21 1.60 -23.27
N PRO A 14 42.18 2.53 -23.27
CA PRO A 14 42.40 3.40 -22.12
C PRO A 14 41.24 4.41 -22.00
N MET A 15 40.42 4.28 -20.96
CA MET A 15 39.38 5.26 -20.62
C MET A 15 39.94 6.40 -19.77
N LYS A 16 39.33 7.59 -19.88
CA LYS A 16 39.60 8.72 -18.98
C LYS A 16 39.20 8.31 -17.56
N ARG A 17 40.06 8.58 -16.57
CA ARG A 17 39.76 8.27 -15.16
C ARG A 17 38.53 9.05 -14.70
N MET A 18 37.46 8.35 -14.39
CA MET A 18 36.23 8.91 -13.79
C MET A 18 36.25 8.69 -12.27
N LEU A 19 35.55 9.56 -11.54
CA LEU A 19 35.42 9.44 -10.09
C LEU A 19 34.55 8.21 -9.75
N SER A 20 35.00 7.40 -8.79
CA SER A 20 34.25 6.25 -8.30
C SER A 20 33.09 6.69 -7.39
N LEU A 21 31.95 5.99 -7.46
CA LEU A 21 30.80 6.19 -6.55
C LEU A 21 31.11 5.82 -5.08
N ARG A 22 32.31 5.28 -4.82
CA ARG A 22 32.83 4.94 -3.48
C ARG A 22 33.98 5.85 -3.04
N ASP A 23 34.26 6.91 -3.78
CA ASP A 23 35.37 7.82 -3.47
C ASP A 23 35.12 8.59 -2.17
N GLN A 24 36.16 8.70 -1.34
CA GLN A 24 36.11 9.38 -0.04
C GLN A 24 35.94 10.91 -0.17
N ARG A 25 36.07 11.47 -1.37
CA ARG A 25 35.79 12.89 -1.65
C ARG A 25 34.32 13.19 -1.97
N LEU A 26 33.51 12.16 -2.21
CA LEU A 26 32.10 12.30 -2.57
C LEU A 26 31.26 12.68 -1.33
N LYS A 27 30.20 13.49 -1.47
CA LYS A 27 29.29 13.79 -0.35
C LYS A 27 28.45 12.54 -0.03
N GLU A 28 28.07 12.36 1.23
CA GLU A 28 27.42 11.14 1.73
C GLU A 28 26.09 10.82 1.01
N LYS A 29 25.39 11.86 0.51
CA LYS A 29 24.16 11.75 -0.29
C LYS A 29 24.36 11.10 -1.67
N ASP A 30 25.55 11.27 -2.26
CA ASP A 30 25.89 10.77 -3.60
C ASP A 30 26.69 9.46 -3.55
N ARG A 31 27.14 9.06 -2.35
CA ARG A 31 27.82 7.77 -2.12
C ARG A 31 26.80 6.65 -2.16
N LEU A 32 27.10 5.62 -2.96
CA LEU A 32 26.44 4.33 -2.78
C LEU A 32 26.85 3.77 -1.42
N ILE A 33 25.93 3.79 -0.46
CA ILE A 33 26.12 3.18 0.85
C ILE A 33 26.52 1.72 0.61
N PRO A 34 27.74 1.30 0.99
CA PRO A 34 28.09 -0.11 0.92
C PRO A 34 27.13 -0.85 1.84
N LYS A 35 26.29 -1.73 1.28
CA LYS A 35 25.45 -2.65 2.07
C LYS A 35 26.40 -3.44 2.96
N LYS A 36 26.57 -3.01 4.22
CA LYS A 36 27.18 -3.83 5.26
C LYS A 36 26.31 -5.08 5.29
N LYS A 37 26.83 -6.19 4.76
CA LYS A 37 26.26 -7.49 5.06
C LYS A 37 26.48 -7.64 6.55
N GLU A 38 25.44 -7.36 7.34
CA GLU A 38 25.42 -7.72 8.74
C GLU A 38 25.85 -9.19 8.82
N LYS A 39 26.96 -9.44 9.52
CA LYS A 39 27.33 -10.80 9.90
C LYS A 39 26.26 -11.24 10.88
N LYS A 40 25.21 -11.88 10.39
CA LYS A 40 24.12 -12.40 11.23
C LYS A 40 24.73 -13.45 12.16
N ASP A 41 24.65 -13.23 13.46
CA ASP A 41 25.10 -14.19 14.47
C ASP A 41 24.39 -15.54 14.26
N PRO A 42 25.12 -16.68 14.29
CA PRO A 42 24.54 -17.99 14.03
C PRO A 42 23.56 -18.48 15.12
N SER A 43 23.55 -17.85 16.31
CA SER A 43 22.62 -18.15 17.41
C SER A 43 21.35 -17.30 17.40
N ALA A 44 21.23 -16.29 16.52
CA ALA A 44 20.00 -15.54 16.40
C ALA A 44 18.97 -16.37 15.63
N LEU A 45 17.85 -16.72 16.28
CA LEU A 45 16.68 -17.33 15.63
C LEU A 45 16.32 -16.47 14.41
N LYS A 46 16.52 -17.02 13.20
CA LYS A 46 15.97 -16.42 11.99
C LYS A 46 14.46 -16.64 12.05
N GLU A 47 13.74 -15.67 12.58
CA GLU A 47 12.29 -15.62 12.50
C GLU A 47 11.91 -15.61 11.02
N ARG A 48 11.40 -16.74 10.55
CA ARG A 48 10.80 -16.88 9.23
C ARG A 48 9.32 -16.62 9.43
N GLU A 49 8.88 -15.40 9.15
CA GLU A 49 7.47 -15.07 9.10
C GLU A 49 6.83 -15.82 7.92
N VAL A 50 6.16 -16.93 8.23
CA VAL A 50 5.28 -17.62 7.29
C VAL A 50 3.87 -17.22 7.69
N PRO A 51 3.13 -16.48 6.85
CA PRO A 51 1.75 -16.13 7.17
C PRO A 51 0.94 -17.41 7.28
N GLN A 52 0.31 -17.61 8.45
CA GLN A 52 -0.57 -18.75 8.65
C GLN A 52 -1.90 -18.53 7.94
N TYR A 53 -2.47 -19.62 7.42
CA TYR A 53 -3.78 -19.57 6.79
C TYR A 53 -4.85 -19.36 7.87
N PRO A 54 -5.87 -18.52 7.64
CA PRO A 54 -6.92 -18.30 8.62
C PRO A 54 -7.71 -19.57 8.89
N SER A 55 -8.06 -19.83 10.15
CA SER A 55 -8.79 -21.03 10.59
C SER A 55 -10.23 -21.12 10.05
N GLY A 56 -10.81 -19.99 9.62
CA GLY A 56 -12.17 -19.92 9.09
C GLY A 56 -12.32 -20.28 7.60
N LEU A 57 -11.23 -20.63 6.92
CA LEU A 57 -11.25 -20.99 5.51
C LEU A 57 -11.13 -22.51 5.32
N PHE A 58 -12.14 -23.11 4.71
CA PHE A 58 -12.08 -24.45 4.13
C PHE A 58 -11.67 -24.34 2.66
N PHE A 59 -10.40 -24.63 2.36
CA PHE A 59 -9.78 -24.26 1.09
C PHE A 59 -9.96 -22.75 0.81
N GLN A 60 -10.80 -22.38 -0.16
CA GLN A 60 -11.12 -20.98 -0.48
C GLN A 60 -12.49 -20.53 0.07
N TYR A 61 -13.27 -21.45 0.65
CA TYR A 61 -14.59 -21.17 1.19
C TYR A 61 -14.49 -20.66 2.63
N ASN A 62 -14.97 -19.44 2.90
CA ASN A 62 -14.99 -18.88 4.23
C ASN A 62 -16.28 -19.30 4.97
N THR A 63 -16.16 -20.19 5.95
CA THR A 63 -17.31 -20.71 6.71
C THR A 63 -17.84 -19.70 7.73
N GLN A 64 -17.12 -18.60 7.99
CA GLN A 64 -17.52 -17.56 8.94
C GLN A 64 -18.45 -16.51 8.31
N LEU A 65 -18.60 -16.52 6.99
CA LEU A 65 -19.53 -15.61 6.30
C LEU A 65 -20.96 -16.13 6.43
N GLY A 66 -21.67 -15.60 7.42
CA GLY A 66 -23.10 -15.82 7.61
C GLY A 66 -23.83 -14.52 7.97
N PRO A 67 -25.17 -14.52 7.92
CA PRO A 67 -25.97 -13.38 8.37
C PRO A 67 -25.77 -13.11 9.87
N PRO A 68 -25.64 -11.85 10.32
CA PRO A 68 -25.67 -10.62 9.53
C PRO A 68 -24.35 -10.36 8.77
N TYR A 69 -24.45 -10.04 7.48
CA TYR A 69 -23.27 -9.73 6.66
C TYR A 69 -22.76 -8.32 6.94
N HIS A 70 -21.49 -8.20 7.35
CA HIS A 70 -20.80 -6.91 7.46
C HIS A 70 -20.12 -6.57 6.13
N ILE A 71 -20.51 -5.46 5.52
CA ILE A 71 -20.12 -5.12 4.15
C ILE A 71 -19.40 -3.78 4.14
N LEU A 72 -18.11 -3.80 3.81
CA LEU A 72 -17.31 -2.58 3.68
C LEU A 72 -17.72 -1.80 2.43
N VAL A 73 -18.16 -0.55 2.62
CA VAL A 73 -18.59 0.33 1.54
C VAL A 73 -17.51 1.36 1.21
N ASN A 74 -17.23 1.53 -0.09
CA ASN A 74 -16.25 2.49 -0.60
C ASN A 74 -16.93 3.72 -1.25
N THR A 75 -16.21 4.83 -1.40
CA THR A 75 -16.65 6.08 -2.03
C THR A 75 -17.26 5.85 -3.41
N ASN A 76 -16.60 5.03 -4.24
CA ASN A 76 -17.08 4.69 -5.57
C ASN A 76 -18.41 3.94 -5.55
N PHE A 77 -18.62 3.05 -4.58
CA PHE A 77 -19.87 2.31 -4.45
C PHE A 77 -21.04 3.25 -4.10
N ILE A 78 -20.80 4.21 -3.22
CA ILE A 78 -21.76 5.28 -2.89
C ILE A 78 -22.06 6.14 -4.14
N ASN A 79 -21.03 6.48 -4.91
CA ASN A 79 -21.21 7.28 -6.13
C ASN A 79 -22.01 6.53 -7.20
N PHE A 80 -21.78 5.23 -7.37
CA PHE A 80 -22.52 4.41 -8.33
C PHE A 80 -23.96 4.15 -7.90
N SER A 81 -24.21 3.90 -6.61
CA SER A 81 -25.57 3.72 -6.08
C SER A 81 -26.42 4.99 -6.25
N ILE A 82 -25.85 6.18 -6.05
CA ILE A 82 -26.55 7.45 -6.32
C ILE A 82 -26.90 7.59 -7.81
N LYS A 83 -25.96 7.30 -8.71
CA LYS A 83 -26.21 7.36 -10.16
C LYS A 83 -27.31 6.38 -10.58
N ALA A 84 -27.34 5.20 -9.98
CA ALA A 84 -28.34 4.17 -10.21
C ALA A 84 -29.65 4.41 -9.46
N LYS A 85 -29.72 5.42 -8.58
CA LYS A 85 -30.87 5.73 -7.71
C LYS A 85 -31.27 4.57 -6.80
N LEU A 86 -30.29 3.84 -6.27
CA LEU A 86 -30.49 2.70 -5.38
C LEU A 86 -30.29 3.12 -3.92
N ASP A 87 -31.20 2.69 -3.04
CA ASP A 87 -30.95 2.72 -1.60
C ASP A 87 -29.97 1.60 -1.24
N LEU A 88 -28.85 1.98 -0.65
CA LEU A 88 -27.68 1.14 -0.45
C LEU A 88 -27.96 0.01 0.56
N VAL A 89 -28.72 0.29 1.62
CA VAL A 89 -29.08 -0.71 2.65
C VAL A 89 -30.06 -1.73 2.07
N GLN A 90 -31.13 -1.24 1.44
CA GLN A 90 -32.20 -2.08 0.89
C GLN A 90 -31.69 -2.94 -0.28
N SER A 91 -30.98 -2.33 -1.24
CA SER A 91 -30.47 -3.05 -2.42
C SER A 91 -29.52 -4.20 -2.06
N VAL A 92 -28.72 -4.03 -1.00
CA VAL A 92 -27.81 -5.07 -0.53
C VAL A 92 -28.54 -6.19 0.19
N MET A 93 -29.59 -5.87 0.97
CA MET A 93 -30.47 -6.89 1.56
C MET A 93 -31.21 -7.69 0.50
N ASP A 94 -31.74 -7.03 -0.54
CA ASP A 94 -32.43 -7.68 -1.66
C ASP A 94 -31.47 -8.52 -2.52
N CYS A 95 -30.20 -8.14 -2.61
CA CYS A 95 -29.17 -8.89 -3.33
C CYS A 95 -28.75 -10.19 -2.62
N LEU A 96 -28.57 -10.12 -1.29
CA LEU A 96 -28.07 -11.24 -0.48
C LEU A 96 -29.18 -12.05 0.19
N TYR A 97 -30.44 -11.60 0.12
CA TYR A 97 -31.60 -12.18 0.79
C TYR A 97 -31.39 -12.42 2.29
N ALA A 98 -30.63 -11.53 2.93
CA ALA A 98 -30.20 -11.67 4.31
C ALA A 98 -30.01 -10.30 4.98
N LYS A 99 -29.99 -10.28 6.32
CA LYS A 99 -29.68 -9.06 7.08
C LYS A 99 -28.24 -8.62 6.79
N CYS A 100 -28.10 -7.37 6.36
CA CYS A 100 -26.80 -6.78 6.02
C CYS A 100 -26.56 -5.51 6.84
N ILE A 101 -25.32 -5.31 7.27
CA ILE A 101 -24.85 -4.14 8.01
C ILE A 101 -23.75 -3.50 7.15
N PRO A 102 -24.05 -2.40 6.45
CA PRO A 102 -23.02 -1.69 5.70
C PRO A 102 -22.11 -0.94 6.66
N CYS A 103 -20.80 -1.08 6.46
CA CYS A 103 -19.76 -0.50 7.28
C CYS A 103 -18.97 0.53 6.46
N ILE A 104 -18.79 1.74 6.99
CA ILE A 104 -17.98 2.79 6.38
C ILE A 104 -16.77 3.06 7.26
N THR A 105 -15.59 3.11 6.64
CA THR A 105 -14.35 3.44 7.33
C THR A 105 -14.11 4.96 7.37
N ASP A 106 -13.36 5.41 8.37
CA ASP A 106 -12.99 6.83 8.50
C ASP A 106 -12.25 7.38 7.27
N CYS A 107 -11.42 6.56 6.60
CA CYS A 107 -10.72 6.98 5.39
C CYS A 107 -11.68 7.24 4.22
N VAL A 108 -12.71 6.40 4.05
CA VAL A 108 -13.74 6.57 3.00
C VAL A 108 -14.59 7.81 3.29
N MET A 109 -14.91 8.07 4.56
CA MET A 109 -15.60 9.30 4.97
C MET A 109 -14.75 10.53 4.63
N ALA A 110 -13.47 10.53 4.99
CA ALA A 110 -12.56 11.64 4.71
C ALA A 110 -12.34 11.87 3.20
N GLU A 111 -12.23 10.80 2.42
CA GLU A 111 -12.14 10.87 0.97
C GLU A 111 -13.41 11.50 0.37
N THR A 112 -14.60 11.10 0.85
CA THR A 112 -15.88 11.69 0.42
C THR A 112 -15.99 13.17 0.76
N GLU A 113 -15.50 13.59 1.93
CA GLU A 113 -15.46 15.00 2.34
C GLU A 113 -14.51 15.83 1.45
N LYS A 114 -13.38 15.25 1.04
CA LYS A 114 -12.38 15.90 0.17
C LYS A 114 -12.88 16.15 -1.26
N LEU A 115 -13.81 15.34 -1.77
CA LEU A 115 -14.40 15.52 -3.10
C LEU A 115 -15.25 16.80 -3.24
N GLY A 116 -15.55 17.47 -2.12
CA GLY A 116 -16.15 18.80 -2.09
C GLY A 116 -17.68 18.84 -2.26
N GLN A 117 -18.23 20.03 -2.52
CA GLN A 117 -19.68 20.27 -2.43
C GLN A 117 -20.53 19.47 -3.45
N LYS A 118 -19.93 19.06 -4.58
CA LYS A 118 -20.61 18.26 -5.60
C LYS A 118 -21.09 16.91 -5.05
N TYR A 119 -20.42 16.38 -4.03
CA TYR A 119 -20.70 15.08 -3.42
C TYR A 119 -21.45 15.19 -2.09
N ARG A 120 -22.14 16.32 -1.82
CA ARG A 120 -22.94 16.51 -0.61
C ARG A 120 -24.00 15.43 -0.38
N VAL A 121 -24.60 14.91 -1.45
CA VAL A 121 -25.58 13.80 -1.35
C VAL A 121 -24.89 12.53 -0.89
N ALA A 122 -23.74 12.19 -1.47
CA ALA A 122 -22.94 11.04 -1.04
C ALA A 122 -22.51 11.16 0.43
N LEU A 123 -22.12 12.36 0.86
CA LEU A 123 -21.75 12.61 2.25
C LEU A 123 -22.92 12.44 3.22
N ARG A 124 -24.15 12.81 2.81
CA ARG A 124 -25.36 12.58 3.62
C ARG A 124 -25.67 11.09 3.75
N ILE A 125 -25.56 10.33 2.66
CA ILE A 125 -25.79 8.88 2.66
C ILE A 125 -24.72 8.18 3.52
N ALA A 126 -23.45 8.60 3.40
CA ALA A 126 -22.37 8.05 4.20
C ALA A 126 -22.52 8.31 5.72
N LYS A 127 -23.28 9.34 6.10
CA LYS A 127 -23.58 9.71 7.51
C LYS A 127 -24.91 9.15 8.01
N ASP A 128 -25.56 8.28 7.24
CA ASP A 128 -26.81 7.65 7.64
C ASP A 128 -26.57 6.73 8.86
N PRO A 129 -27.39 6.82 9.92
CA PRO A 129 -27.23 6.02 11.14
C PRO A 129 -27.36 4.50 10.93
N ARG A 130 -27.87 4.05 9.78
CA ARG A 130 -27.92 2.61 9.43
C ARG A 130 -26.54 2.04 9.11
N PHE A 131 -25.55 2.87 8.84
CA PHE A 131 -24.18 2.46 8.56
C PHE A 131 -23.37 2.36 9.84
N GLU A 132 -22.61 1.28 9.97
CA GLU A 132 -21.65 1.12 11.06
C GLU A 132 -20.35 1.84 10.71
N ARG A 133 -19.89 2.72 11.59
CA ARG A 133 -18.65 3.48 11.38
C ARG A 133 -17.47 2.75 11.99
N LEU A 134 -16.54 2.31 11.14
CA LEU A 134 -15.33 1.62 11.54
C LEU A 134 -14.15 2.60 11.63
N ARG A 135 -13.56 2.67 12.83
CA ARG A 135 -12.32 3.43 13.04
C ARG A 135 -11.14 2.61 12.56
N VAL A 136 -10.36 3.18 11.64
CA VAL A 136 -9.15 2.53 11.14
C VAL A 136 -7.95 3.39 11.52
N TYR A 137 -7.01 2.80 12.26
CA TYR A 137 -5.77 3.46 12.66
C TYR A 137 -4.70 3.25 11.58
N ILE A 138 -4.87 3.91 10.43
CA ILE A 138 -3.79 3.99 9.45
C ILE A 138 -2.90 5.16 9.84
N LYS A 139 -1.65 4.84 10.18
CA LYS A 139 -0.62 5.77 10.66
C LYS A 139 -0.02 6.54 9.48
N GLU A 140 -0.83 7.22 8.70
CA GLU A 140 -0.37 8.25 7.76
C GLU A 140 -1.15 9.54 8.03
N PRO A 141 -0.47 10.64 8.38
CA PRO A 141 -1.11 11.94 8.45
C PRO A 141 -1.47 12.32 7.01
N MET A 142 -2.71 12.05 6.61
CA MET A 142 -3.27 12.61 5.38
C MET A 142 -3.24 14.13 5.61
N GLN A 143 -2.25 14.79 5.01
CA GLN A 143 -1.93 16.19 5.22
C GLN A 143 -3.19 17.03 5.00
N MET A 144 -3.84 17.41 6.10
CA MET A 144 -4.82 18.48 6.12
C MET A 144 -4.02 19.78 6.13
N THR A 145 -3.58 20.21 4.95
CA THR A 145 -3.26 21.63 4.75
C THR A 145 -4.59 22.36 4.66
N ALA A 146 -4.83 23.21 5.66
CA ALA A 146 -5.87 24.22 5.68
C ALA A 146 -5.67 25.25 4.55
#